data_AF-A0A920GM48-F1
#
_entry.id   AF-A0A920GM48-F1
#
_cell.length_a   1.000
_cell.length_b   1.000
_cell.length_c   1.000
_cell.angle_alpha   90.00
_cell.angle_beta   90.00
_cell.angle_gamma   90.00
#
_symmetry.space_group_name_H-M   'P 1'
#
loop_
_entity.id
_entity.type
_entity.pdbx_description
1 polymer ?
#
loop_
_entity_poly.entity_id
_entity_poly.type
_entity_poly.pdbx_seq_one_letter_code
_entity_poly.pdbx_strand_id
1 'polypeptide(L)'
;MLPVWYHPSVAPDLEWLAEENALSVDTVIDLHSDPTYFAYATGFAPGFCYLGTTPKLAVPRLATPRSEVPAGSVALADQQTAVYPGPSPGGWRLIGSCPLKLFNLKAAPPALLTVGDSVRFEPVGESEFRALGGSG
;
A
#
# COMPACT_ATOMS: atom_id res chain seq x y z
N MET A 1 6.41 6.43 9.79
CA MET A 1 6.96 5.34 8.96
C MET A 1 5.95 4.20 8.96
N LEU A 2 5.73 3.55 7.82
CA LEU A 2 4.92 2.34 7.72
C LEU A 2 5.81 1.21 7.19
N PRO A 3 6.02 0.12 7.96
CA PRO A 3 6.77 -1.03 7.48
C PRO A 3 6.00 -1.71 6.36
N VAL A 4 6.67 -2.05 5.27
CA VAL A 4 6.06 -2.71 4.11
C VAL A 4 6.97 -3.83 3.63
N TRP A 5 6.38 -5.02 3.51
CA TRP A 5 7.03 -6.13 2.83
C TRP A 5 6.65 -6.12 1.36
N TYR A 6 7.64 -5.85 0.50
CA TYR A 6 7.52 -5.86 -0.96
C TYR A 6 7.95 -7.23 -1.47
N HIS A 7 7.01 -8.17 -1.62
CA HIS A 7 7.33 -9.51 -2.08
C HIS A 7 6.16 -10.12 -2.86
N PRO A 8 6.40 -10.88 -3.95
CA PRO A 8 5.33 -11.43 -4.79
C PRO A 8 4.26 -12.23 -4.04
N SER A 9 4.61 -12.85 -2.91
CA SER A 9 3.65 -13.59 -2.07
C SER A 9 2.56 -12.72 -1.43
N VAL A 10 2.81 -11.42 -1.22
CA VAL A 10 1.85 -10.46 -0.66
C VAL A 10 1.52 -9.32 -1.64
N ALA A 11 2.24 -9.27 -2.75
CA ALA A 11 2.20 -8.20 -3.74
C ALA A 11 2.12 -8.79 -5.16
N PRO A 12 0.97 -9.37 -5.54
CA PRO A 12 0.82 -10.11 -6.79
C PRO A 12 1.01 -9.26 -8.06
N ASP A 13 0.99 -7.92 -7.96
CA ASP A 13 1.20 -7.03 -9.11
C ASP A 13 2.62 -6.41 -9.14
N LEU A 14 3.49 -6.72 -8.17
CA LEU A 14 4.81 -6.06 -8.04
C LEU A 14 5.71 -6.32 -9.24
N GLU A 15 5.85 -7.58 -9.66
CA GLU A 15 6.69 -7.97 -10.80
C GLU A 15 6.12 -7.42 -12.11
N TRP A 16 4.81 -7.57 -12.32
CA TRP A 16 4.12 -7.01 -13.48
C TRP A 16 4.32 -5.49 -13.59
N LEU A 17 4.24 -4.77 -12.46
CA LEU A 17 4.45 -3.33 -12.44
C LEU A 17 5.88 -2.95 -12.82
N ALA A 18 6.87 -3.71 -12.33
CA ALA A 18 8.27 -3.51 -12.68
C ALA A 18 8.48 -3.69 -14.19
N GLU A 19 7.92 -4.77 -14.77
CA GLU A 19 7.96 -5.04 -16.21
C GLU A 19 7.29 -3.93 -17.02
N GLU A 20 6.07 -3.52 -16.66
CA GLU A 20 5.29 -2.50 -17.37
C GLU A 20 6.02 -1.14 -17.41
N ASN A 21 6.81 -0.82 -16.37
CA ASN A 21 7.57 0.42 -16.28
C ASN A 21 9.02 0.28 -16.77
N ALA A 22 9.44 -0.89 -17.26
CA ALA A 22 10.82 -1.21 -17.61
C ALA A 22 11.82 -0.95 -16.47
N LEU A 23 11.43 -1.32 -15.24
CA LEU A 23 12.20 -1.19 -14.00
C LEU A 23 12.53 -2.56 -13.41
N SER A 24 13.50 -2.62 -12.50
CA SER A 24 13.65 -3.76 -11.59
C SER A 24 12.68 -3.63 -10.41
N VAL A 25 12.36 -4.76 -9.77
CA VAL A 25 11.58 -4.77 -8.51
C VAL A 25 12.25 -3.89 -7.45
N ASP A 26 13.57 -3.97 -7.30
CA ASP A 26 14.32 -3.12 -6.36
C ASP A 26 14.13 -1.63 -6.67
N THR A 27 14.14 -1.25 -7.95
CA THR A 27 13.92 0.15 -8.36
C THR A 27 12.50 0.60 -8.04
N VAL A 28 11.49 -0.28 -8.20
CA VAL A 28 10.11 0.01 -7.80
C VAL A 28 10.02 0.25 -6.29
N ILE A 29 10.67 -0.59 -5.49
CA ILE A 29 10.72 -0.47 -4.03
C ILE A 29 11.36 0.85 -3.63
N ASP A 30 12.52 1.20 -4.19
CA ASP A 30 13.22 2.45 -3.93
C ASP A 30 12.36 3.66 -4.30
N LEU A 31 11.79 3.67 -5.50
CA LEU A 31 10.94 4.78 -5.97
C LEU A 31 9.68 4.97 -5.14
N HIS A 32 9.12 3.88 -4.60
CA HIS A 32 7.92 3.94 -3.78
C HIS A 32 8.21 4.25 -2.30
N SER A 33 9.36 3.83 -1.77
CA SER A 33 9.67 3.99 -0.34
C SER A 33 10.48 5.24 0.00
N ASP A 34 11.23 5.78 -0.96
CA ASP A 34 12.04 6.97 -0.75
C ASP A 34 11.20 8.23 -0.40
N PRO A 35 10.10 8.56 -1.12
CA PRO A 35 9.37 9.80 -0.88
C PRO A 35 8.62 9.83 0.45
N THR A 36 8.43 11.04 0.97
CA THR A 36 7.43 11.29 2.02
C THR A 36 6.11 11.71 1.36
N TYR A 37 5.08 10.92 1.64
CA TYR A 37 3.70 11.05 1.20
C TYR A 37 2.87 11.83 2.23
N PHE A 38 1.73 12.36 1.81
CA PHE A 38 0.78 13.04 2.70
C PHE A 38 -0.61 12.47 2.52
N ALA A 39 -1.32 12.18 3.61
CA ALA A 39 -2.72 11.81 3.52
C ALA A 39 -3.55 13.03 3.09
N TYR A 40 -3.90 13.13 1.81
CA TYR A 40 -4.62 14.29 1.25
C TYR A 40 -6.13 14.17 1.37
N ALA A 41 -6.64 12.94 1.33
CA ALA A 41 -8.07 12.66 1.41
C ALA A 41 -8.31 11.32 2.09
N THR A 42 -9.41 11.26 2.84
CA THR A 42 -10.00 10.02 3.32
C THR A 42 -11.30 9.77 2.56
N GLY A 43 -11.57 8.52 2.20
CA GLY A 43 -12.77 8.13 1.45
C GLY A 43 -12.74 6.64 1.13
N PHE A 44 -13.72 6.13 0.38
CA PHE A 44 -13.86 4.70 0.02
C PHE A 44 -14.25 3.77 1.19
N ALA A 45 -13.47 3.74 2.27
CA ALA A 45 -13.75 2.95 3.47
C ALA A 45 -13.22 3.65 4.73
N PRO A 46 -13.73 3.33 5.95
CA PRO A 46 -13.19 3.86 7.19
C PRO A 46 -11.68 3.60 7.31
N GLY A 47 -10.89 4.67 7.49
CA GLY A 47 -9.43 4.61 7.63
C GLY A 47 -8.65 4.55 6.30
N PHE A 48 -9.30 4.53 5.14
CA PHE A 48 -8.60 4.52 3.86
C PHE A 48 -8.13 5.94 3.49
N CYS A 49 -6.84 6.08 3.24
CA CYS A 49 -6.20 7.36 2.92
C CYS A 49 -5.53 7.31 1.54
N TYR A 50 -5.73 8.36 0.76
CA TYR A 50 -4.98 8.63 -0.46
C TYR A 50 -3.71 9.41 -0.08
N LEU A 51 -2.55 8.83 -0.33
CA LEU A 51 -1.28 9.28 0.27
C LEU A 51 -0.45 10.21 -0.65
N GLY A 52 -0.85 10.40 -1.90
CA GLY A 52 -0.17 11.32 -2.81
C GLY A 52 0.30 10.65 -4.08
N THR A 53 1.21 11.31 -4.79
CA THR A 53 1.52 10.95 -6.17
C THR A 53 2.77 10.11 -6.36
N THR A 54 2.70 9.15 -7.29
CA THR A 54 3.77 8.24 -7.69
C THR A 54 4.00 8.30 -9.20
N PRO A 55 4.36 9.47 -9.78
CA PRO A 55 4.36 9.67 -11.23
C PRO A 55 5.31 8.75 -11.99
N LYS A 56 6.38 8.28 -11.35
CA LYS A 56 7.36 7.33 -11.93
C LYS A 56 6.90 5.86 -11.87
N LEU A 57 5.82 5.57 -11.17
CA LEU A 57 5.24 4.23 -11.00
C LEU A 57 3.77 4.23 -11.45
N ALA A 58 3.44 5.13 -12.39
CA ALA A 58 2.06 5.35 -12.76
C ALA A 58 1.53 4.19 -13.59
N VAL A 59 0.44 3.56 -13.13
CA VAL A 59 -0.12 2.35 -13.78
C VAL A 59 -1.64 2.36 -13.75
N PRO A 60 -2.32 1.85 -14.79
CA PRO A 60 -3.77 1.76 -14.77
C PRO A 60 -4.24 0.76 -13.71
N ARG A 61 -5.48 0.98 -13.25
CA ARG A 61 -6.23 -0.02 -12.47
C ARG A 61 -6.37 -1.32 -13.26
N LEU A 62 -6.60 -2.42 -12.54
CA LEU A 62 -7.08 -3.65 -13.15
C LEU A 62 -8.38 -3.41 -13.92
N ALA A 63 -8.50 -4.03 -15.10
CA ALA A 63 -9.71 -4.00 -15.89
C ALA A 63 -10.91 -4.61 -15.14
N THR A 64 -10.66 -5.68 -14.39
CA THR A 64 -11.64 -6.32 -13.49
C THR A 64 -11.12 -6.22 -12.05
N PRO A 65 -11.83 -5.51 -11.14
CA PRO A 65 -11.44 -5.44 -9.74
C PRO A 65 -11.38 -6.83 -9.07
N ARG A 66 -10.48 -6.98 -8.11
CA ARG A 66 -10.48 -8.13 -7.20
C ARG A 66 -11.74 -8.07 -6.33
N SER A 67 -12.39 -9.23 -6.14
CA SER A 67 -13.52 -9.36 -5.21
C SER A 67 -13.10 -9.07 -3.77
N GLU A 68 -11.85 -9.37 -3.42
CA GLU A 68 -11.27 -9.12 -2.12
C GLU A 68 -9.79 -8.71 -2.25
N VAL A 69 -9.44 -7.59 -1.63
CA VAL A 69 -8.07 -7.13 -1.38
C VAL A 69 -7.82 -7.27 0.12
N PRO A 70 -6.74 -7.95 0.55
CA PRO A 70 -6.41 -8.11 1.97
C PRO A 70 -6.19 -6.78 2.70
N ALA A 71 -6.52 -6.73 3.99
CA ALA A 71 -6.13 -5.61 4.85
C ALA A 71 -4.60 -5.44 4.87
N GLY A 72 -4.12 -4.20 4.93
CA GLY A 72 -2.70 -3.87 4.90
C GLY A 72 -2.10 -3.81 3.50
N SER A 73 -2.82 -4.21 2.45
CA SER A 73 -2.30 -4.17 1.08
C SER A 73 -1.91 -2.75 0.69
N VAL A 74 -0.66 -2.57 0.25
CA VAL A 74 -0.12 -1.33 -0.31
C VAL A 74 -0.32 -1.37 -1.81
N ALA A 75 -0.93 -0.33 -2.36
CA ALA A 75 -1.41 -0.38 -3.74
C ALA A 75 -1.24 0.91 -4.52
N LEU A 76 -1.14 0.76 -5.84
CA LEU A 76 -1.04 1.85 -6.81
C LEU A 76 -2.23 1.87 -7.78
N ALA A 77 -2.68 3.07 -8.14
CA ALA A 77 -3.60 3.29 -9.26
C ALA A 77 -3.41 4.67 -9.86
N ASP A 78 -3.31 4.71 -11.18
CA ASP A 78 -2.91 5.88 -11.94
C ASP A 78 -1.62 6.42 -11.34
N GLN A 79 -1.62 7.65 -10.83
CA GLN A 79 -0.47 8.23 -10.14
C GLN A 79 -0.62 8.21 -8.62
N GLN A 80 -1.46 7.37 -8.02
CA GLN A 80 -1.75 7.43 -6.57
C GLN A 80 -1.28 6.18 -5.84
N THR A 81 -0.89 6.36 -4.58
CA THR A 81 -0.65 5.26 -3.62
C THR A 81 -1.60 5.32 -2.42
N ALA A 82 -1.91 4.16 -1.87
CA ALA A 82 -2.76 3.99 -0.69
C ALA A 82 -2.43 2.68 0.03
N VAL A 83 -2.96 2.55 1.25
CA VAL A 83 -2.95 1.29 2.00
C VAL A 83 -4.37 0.93 2.40
N TYR A 84 -4.79 -0.29 2.09
CA TYR A 84 -6.12 -0.80 2.40
C TYR A 84 -6.25 -1.03 3.91
N PRO A 85 -7.16 -0.34 4.63
CA PRO A 85 -7.25 -0.45 6.08
C PRO A 85 -7.96 -1.73 6.57
N GLY A 86 -8.69 -2.38 5.68
CA GLY A 86 -9.46 -3.60 5.93
C GLY A 86 -9.75 -4.34 4.62
N PRO A 87 -10.29 -5.57 4.69
CA PRO A 87 -10.63 -6.34 3.50
C PRO A 87 -11.74 -5.66 2.71
N SER A 88 -11.55 -5.49 1.40
CA SER A 88 -12.55 -4.87 0.52
C SER A 88 -12.30 -5.20 -0.96
N PRO A 89 -13.30 -5.15 -1.85
CA PRO A 89 -13.07 -5.22 -3.28
C PRO A 89 -12.15 -4.09 -3.76
N GLY A 90 -11.33 -4.31 -4.78
CA GLY A 90 -10.39 -3.28 -5.23
C GLY A 90 -9.72 -3.58 -6.57
N GLY A 91 -9.56 -2.55 -7.39
CA GLY A 91 -8.89 -2.65 -8.70
C GLY A 91 -7.47 -2.07 -8.73
N TRP A 92 -6.90 -1.71 -7.57
CA TRP A 92 -5.55 -1.15 -7.52
C TRP A 92 -4.51 -2.26 -7.61
N ARG A 93 -3.33 -1.91 -8.14
CA ARG A 93 -2.19 -2.82 -8.28
C ARG A 93 -1.52 -2.99 -6.93
N LEU A 94 -1.47 -4.22 -6.40
CA LEU A 94 -0.94 -4.53 -5.08
C LEU A 94 0.57 -4.75 -5.17
N ILE A 95 1.34 -3.90 -4.51
CA ILE A 95 2.81 -3.86 -4.60
C ILE A 95 3.52 -4.19 -3.30
N GLY A 96 2.81 -4.29 -2.18
CA GLY A 96 3.37 -4.65 -0.88
C GLY A 96 2.30 -4.89 0.16
N SER A 97 2.71 -5.23 1.37
CA SER A 97 1.81 -5.36 2.52
C SER A 97 2.38 -4.70 3.77
N CYS A 98 1.56 -3.88 4.42
CA CYS A 98 1.82 -3.28 5.72
C CYS A 98 1.18 -4.13 6.82
N PRO A 99 1.96 -4.60 7.82
CA PRO A 99 1.43 -5.47 8.88
C PRO A 99 0.61 -4.69 9.93
N LEU A 100 0.69 -3.35 9.93
CA LEU A 100 0.01 -2.53 10.93
C LEU A 100 -1.50 -2.45 10.68
N LYS A 101 -2.28 -2.54 11.77
CA LYS A 101 -3.72 -2.29 11.72
C LYS A 101 -3.99 -0.80 11.51
N LEU A 102 -4.42 -0.44 10.30
CA LEU A 102 -4.69 0.97 9.98
C LEU A 102 -6.03 1.48 10.50
N PHE A 103 -6.97 0.58 10.79
CA PHE A 103 -8.27 0.93 11.34
C PHE A 103 -8.70 -0.07 12.40
N ASN A 104 -9.15 0.44 13.54
CA ASN A 104 -9.69 -0.33 14.65
C ASN A 104 -10.73 0.51 15.41
N LEU A 105 -12.01 0.13 15.30
CA LEU A 105 -13.12 0.81 15.99
C LEU A 105 -12.98 0.87 17.52
N LYS A 106 -12.17 -0.02 18.12
CA LYS A 106 -11.94 -0.06 19.58
C LYS A 106 -10.74 0.79 20.01
N ALA A 107 -9.97 1.36 19.08
CA ALA A 107 -8.83 2.22 19.37
C ALA A 107 -9.23 3.70 19.44
N ALA A 108 -8.42 4.50 20.13
CA ALA A 108 -8.54 5.96 20.19
C ALA A 108 -7.18 6.60 19.88
N PRO A 109 -6.99 7.20 18.68
CA PRO A 109 -7.95 7.33 17.58
C PRO A 109 -8.22 5.98 16.86
N PRO A 110 -9.37 5.82 16.19
CA PRO A 110 -9.73 4.57 15.51
C PRO A 110 -8.98 4.34 14.19
N ALA A 111 -8.43 5.38 13.59
CA ALA A 111 -7.60 5.30 12.38
C ALA A 111 -6.15 5.63 12.73
N LEU A 112 -5.21 4.85 12.16
CA LEU A 112 -3.78 5.10 12.29
C LEU A 112 -3.33 6.31 11.45
N LEU A 113 -4.02 6.55 10.34
CA LEU A 113 -3.75 7.63 9.40
C LEU A 113 -4.99 8.53 9.29
N THR A 114 -4.75 9.83 9.31
CA THR A 114 -5.74 10.88 9.15
C THR A 114 -5.25 11.92 8.14
N VAL A 115 -6.18 12.70 7.57
CA VAL A 115 -5.83 13.75 6.61
C VAL A 115 -4.83 14.73 7.25
N GLY A 116 -3.74 15.01 6.52
CA GLY A 116 -2.64 15.86 6.98
C GLY A 116 -1.43 15.07 7.50
N ASP A 117 -1.57 13.78 7.80
CA ASP A 117 -0.45 12.96 8.26
C ASP A 117 0.60 12.76 7.16
N SER A 118 1.87 12.80 7.55
CA SER A 118 3.00 12.44 6.70
C SER A 118 3.30 10.95 6.81
N VAL A 119 3.41 10.27 5.68
CA VAL A 119 3.66 8.84 5.58
C VAL A 119 4.92 8.60 4.78
N ARG A 120 5.79 7.73 5.26
CA ARG A 120 6.91 7.20 4.47
C ARG A 120 6.94 5.70 4.66
N PHE A 121 7.08 4.97 3.58
CA PHE A 121 7.13 3.52 3.61
C PHE A 121 8.56 3.07 3.93
N GLU A 122 8.66 2.01 4.72
CA GLU A 122 9.92 1.43 5.16
C GLU A 122 9.96 -0.02 4.67
N PRO A 123 10.81 -0.36 3.69
CA PRO A 123 10.95 -1.73 3.23
C PRO A 123 11.47 -2.60 4.37
N VAL A 124 10.72 -3.68 4.68
CA VAL A 124 11.11 -4.67 5.69
C VAL A 124 11.15 -6.06 5.09
N GLY A 125 11.95 -6.95 5.69
CA GLY A 125 12.00 -8.36 5.31
C GLY A 125 10.84 -9.17 5.91
N GLU A 126 10.69 -10.42 5.49
CA GLU A 126 9.62 -11.31 5.97
C GLU A 126 9.63 -11.45 7.51
N SER A 127 10.80 -11.69 8.12
CA SER A 127 10.89 -11.93 9.56
C SER A 127 10.31 -10.77 10.39
N GLU A 128 10.61 -9.53 10.00
CA GLU A 128 10.09 -8.34 10.66
C GLU A 128 8.60 -8.15 10.38
N PHE A 129 8.17 -8.33 9.12
CA PHE A 129 6.75 -8.29 8.75
C PHE A 129 5.91 -9.27 9.58
N ARG A 130 6.38 -10.51 9.75
CA ARG A 130 5.73 -11.53 10.58
C ARG A 130 5.74 -11.15 12.06
N ALA A 131 6.86 -10.62 12.58
CA ALA A 131 6.97 -10.19 13.98
C ALA A 131 6.00 -9.06 14.32
N LEU A 132 5.70 -8.19 13.35
CA LEU A 132 4.71 -7.11 13.46
C LEU A 132 3.25 -7.57 13.28
N GLY A 133 3.03 -8.87 13.03
CA GLY A 133 1.69 -9.47 12.90
C GLY A 133 1.17 -9.60 11.47
N GLY A 134 2.02 -9.42 10.46
CA GLY A 134 1.65 -9.54 9.06
C GLY A 134 1.27 -10.97 8.65
N SER A 135 0.14 -11.11 7.97
CA SER A 135 -0.31 -12.34 7.32
C SER A 135 -0.14 -12.24 5.80
N GLY A 136 0.16 -13.38 5.16
CA GLY A 136 0.26 -13.51 3.70
C GLY A 136 -0.87 -14.37 3.19
#